data_AF-A0A517ZK38-F1
#
_entry.id   AF-A0A517ZK38-F1
#
_cell.length_a   1.000
_cell.length_b   1.000
_cell.length_c   1.000
_cell.angle_alpha   90.00
_cell.angle_beta   90.00
_cell.angle_gamma   90.00
#
_symmetry.space_group_name_H-M   'P 1'
#
loop_
_entity.id
_entity.type
_entity.pdbx_description
1 polymer ?
#
loop_
_entity_poly.entity_id
_entity_poly.type
_entity_poly.pdbx_seq_one_letter_code
_entity_poly.pdbx_strand_id
1 'polypeptide(L)'
;MYIQYLIPKHHDILVRPLLTVPDAPDGEYQFAGVPDGIGAFALPGTDNGFEIVLTHELRFNAGRRRAHASSGAFVSRWQIDTTHWNDERGKGRIGVVSGRDQIQAVHHWQHAGGGYRTSRSVPIERLCSADLPVTSALYFKDEKGTEYGTTERIFLGAEETHTRFKSDHGRAFAHVLTGPREGHTYELPHLGRGSYENALACPKAGRKTIVILPDDAESHRVYDTEKSDDPPRSTPDPCAAGYDHYRPPSEMYVYVGEKMTHEDAKNSSMPLELAQAGLVGGKLYGIQVVREGEPINWEHREFGFGQTTYEGEAEFRLIDLGDRSKAVALPPETKDGDCEPLAQDNPGIALQRDSIRLGVTQFLRPEDGAWDPRPKPHHEHDQVFYFGTTDQFDGNSRLFRLTFYDCDSLGEDDLPCGTIEIVLNARVNPEDKSSDAEYLFHSLDSMGIDPWGRVLLQEDPGDEAYRTRTLVYTPDRHKLYAVAEGNFDLFDRRGSHFLTTNEEAAGILPVFDLLGEGWYLTAVQANVETDWASKVVPGLLTYNEQLQMETDLVTPGQLCAIFIPEVLSDELEVKPAQVTVDHMCEIYEVDYAGRKLYHQHGD
;
A
#
# COMPACT_ATOMS: atom_id res chain seq x y z
N MET A 1 -21.74 -0.99 23.71
CA MET A 1 -20.33 -1.31 23.44
C MET A 1 -20.29 -1.71 22.00
N TYR A 2 -19.50 -1.01 21.18
CA TYR A 2 -19.24 -1.47 19.81
C TYR A 2 -18.44 -2.77 19.89
N ILE A 3 -18.80 -3.74 19.08
CA ILE A 3 -18.01 -4.97 18.95
C ILE A 3 -16.77 -4.58 18.12
N GLN A 4 -15.58 -4.94 18.61
CA GLN A 4 -14.33 -4.69 17.89
C GLN A 4 -14.23 -5.65 16.70
N TYR A 5 -13.79 -5.15 15.55
CA TYR A 5 -13.57 -5.98 14.36
C TYR A 5 -12.21 -6.68 14.44
N LEU A 6 -11.20 -6.03 15.02
CA LEU A 6 -9.91 -6.64 15.34
C LEU A 6 -9.78 -6.91 16.84
N ILE A 7 -9.17 -8.05 17.18
CA ILE A 7 -8.84 -8.45 18.54
C ILE A 7 -7.32 -8.59 18.67
N PRO A 8 -6.71 -8.05 19.74
CA PRO A 8 -5.27 -8.17 19.97
C PRO A 8 -4.85 -9.62 20.22
N LYS A 9 -3.68 -10.00 19.71
CA LYS A 9 -3.07 -11.33 19.93
C LYS A 9 -2.13 -11.40 21.13
N HIS A 10 -1.81 -10.26 21.73
CA HIS A 10 -0.97 -10.15 22.92
C HIS A 10 -1.53 -9.12 23.91
N HIS A 11 -1.29 -9.31 25.21
CA HIS A 11 -1.88 -8.49 26.27
C HIS A 11 -1.33 -7.05 26.33
N ASP A 12 -0.16 -6.80 25.72
CA ASP A 12 0.43 -5.46 25.57
C ASP A 12 -0.14 -4.67 24.38
N ILE A 13 -0.92 -5.32 23.51
CA ILE A 13 -1.48 -4.72 22.30
C ILE A 13 -2.87 -4.17 22.63
N LEU A 14 -3.16 -2.96 22.16
CA LEU A 14 -4.46 -2.33 22.34
C LEU A 14 -5.10 -2.06 20.98
N VAL A 15 -6.34 -2.49 20.81
CA VAL A 15 -7.17 -2.14 19.64
C VAL A 15 -8.31 -1.23 20.09
N ARG A 16 -8.50 -0.11 19.38
CA ARG A 16 -9.48 0.92 19.71
C ARG A 16 -10.27 1.35 18.48
N PRO A 17 -11.54 0.96 18.39
CA PRO A 17 -12.44 1.52 17.38
C PRO A 17 -12.54 3.04 17.53
N LEU A 18 -12.40 3.75 16.41
CA LEU A 18 -12.58 5.20 16.28
C LEU A 18 -13.92 5.52 15.62
N LEU A 19 -14.24 4.85 14.52
CA LEU A 19 -15.49 4.95 13.79
C LEU A 19 -15.94 3.55 13.38
N THR A 20 -17.23 3.25 13.53
CA THR A 20 -17.87 2.05 12.98
C THR A 20 -19.03 2.50 12.13
N VAL A 21 -19.23 1.90 10.95
CA VAL A 21 -20.38 2.27 10.11
C VAL A 21 -21.69 2.05 10.91
N PRO A 22 -22.61 3.03 11.01
CA PRO A 22 -22.64 4.34 10.33
C PRO A 22 -22.45 5.55 11.24
N ASP A 23 -21.47 5.53 12.12
CA ASP A 23 -21.17 6.62 13.04
C ASP A 23 -21.10 7.97 12.31
N ALA A 24 -21.76 8.97 12.90
CA ALA A 24 -21.73 10.37 12.46
C ALA A 24 -21.44 11.24 13.68
N PRO A 25 -20.16 11.50 14.02
CA PRO A 25 -19.79 12.18 15.25
C PRO A 25 -20.40 13.57 15.41
N ASP A 26 -20.58 14.31 14.31
CA ASP A 26 -21.24 15.61 14.25
C ASP A 26 -22.76 15.52 13.96
N GLY A 27 -23.27 14.32 13.70
CA GLY A 27 -24.65 14.05 13.30
C GLY A 27 -24.97 14.37 11.83
N GLU A 28 -24.00 14.82 11.04
CA GLU A 28 -24.18 15.23 9.64
C GLU A 28 -23.46 14.32 8.64
N TYR A 29 -22.20 13.97 8.93
CA TYR A 29 -21.37 13.17 8.01
C TYR A 29 -21.16 11.75 8.55
N GLN A 30 -21.70 10.77 7.84
CA GLN A 30 -21.64 9.36 8.21
C GLN A 30 -20.35 8.70 7.71
N PHE A 31 -19.75 7.86 8.56
CA PHE A 31 -18.67 6.97 8.16
C PHE A 31 -19.20 5.91 7.20
N ALA A 32 -18.57 5.84 6.03
CA ALA A 32 -18.93 4.91 4.97
C ALA A 32 -18.11 3.61 5.05
N GLY A 33 -18.67 2.55 4.47
CA GLY A 33 -18.01 1.26 4.33
C GLY A 33 -16.85 1.24 3.35
N VAL A 34 -16.21 0.07 3.28
CA VAL A 34 -15.06 -0.23 2.41
C VAL A 34 -13.89 0.78 2.59
N PRO A 35 -13.52 1.15 3.84
CA PRO A 35 -12.35 1.98 4.07
C PRO A 35 -11.08 1.19 3.79
N ASP A 36 -10.10 1.86 3.19
CA ASP A 36 -8.85 1.21 2.78
C ASP A 36 -7.65 2.13 3.07
N GLY A 37 -6.96 2.64 2.06
CA GLY A 37 -5.82 3.55 2.14
C GLY A 37 -5.99 4.71 3.12
N ILE A 38 -4.99 4.88 3.99
CA ILE A 38 -5.02 5.82 5.13
C ILE A 38 -3.88 6.83 5.03
N GLY A 39 -4.23 8.12 5.15
CA GLY A 39 -3.30 9.21 5.39
C GLY A 39 -3.64 9.95 6.69
N ALA A 40 -2.65 10.60 7.31
CA ALA A 40 -2.89 11.49 8.44
C ALA A 40 -1.90 12.66 8.45
N PHE A 41 -2.36 13.85 8.84
CA PHE A 41 -1.50 15.01 8.95
C PHE A 41 -1.99 16.00 10.01
N ALA A 42 -1.05 16.68 10.66
CA ALA A 42 -1.35 17.73 11.62
C ALA A 42 -2.04 18.93 10.95
N LEU A 43 -3.02 19.52 11.64
CA LEU A 43 -3.65 20.75 11.20
C LEU A 43 -2.75 21.95 11.54
N PRO A 44 -2.51 22.89 10.61
CA PRO A 44 -1.71 24.07 10.90
C PRO A 44 -2.29 24.89 12.06
N GLY A 45 -1.49 25.14 13.10
CA GLY A 45 -1.86 25.99 14.23
C GLY A 45 -2.75 25.34 15.28
N THR A 46 -2.87 24.00 15.29
CA THR A 46 -3.55 23.27 16.37
C THR A 46 -2.55 22.41 17.14
N ASP A 47 -2.47 22.60 18.45
CA ASP A 47 -1.58 21.81 19.31
C ASP A 47 -2.18 20.42 19.67
N ASN A 48 -3.50 20.26 19.54
CA ASN A 48 -4.25 19.07 20.04
C ASN A 48 -5.19 18.46 18.98
N GLY A 49 -4.76 18.38 17.72
CA GLY A 49 -5.57 17.75 16.68
C GLY A 49 -4.86 17.51 15.38
N PHE A 50 -5.39 16.58 14.60
CA PHE A 50 -4.93 16.22 13.27
C PHE A 50 -6.11 15.79 12.41
N GLU A 51 -5.90 15.55 11.13
CA GLU A 51 -6.91 14.96 10.27
C GLU A 51 -6.46 13.59 9.77
N ILE A 52 -7.43 12.68 9.70
CA ILE A 52 -7.30 11.40 8.99
C ILE A 52 -7.96 11.58 7.61
N VAL A 53 -7.34 10.99 6.59
CA VAL A 53 -7.81 10.93 5.21
C VAL A 53 -7.94 9.46 4.83
N LEU A 54 -9.08 9.07 4.27
CA LEU A 54 -9.37 7.66 3.95
C LEU A 54 -9.90 7.54 2.53
N THR A 55 -9.37 6.61 1.75
CA THR A 55 -10.06 6.13 0.56
C THR A 55 -11.23 5.23 0.96
N HIS A 56 -12.21 5.15 0.06
CA HIS A 56 -13.31 4.21 0.16
C HIS A 56 -13.44 3.49 -1.19
N GLU A 57 -13.21 2.18 -1.20
CA GLU A 57 -12.98 1.34 -2.40
C GLU A 57 -14.30 0.92 -3.09
N LEU A 58 -15.26 1.84 -3.14
CA LEU A 58 -16.59 1.60 -3.71
C LEU A 58 -16.57 1.51 -5.25
N ARG A 59 -17.37 0.61 -5.82
CA ARG A 59 -17.66 0.59 -7.26
C ARG A 59 -18.28 1.91 -7.74
N PHE A 60 -18.04 2.32 -8.98
CA PHE A 60 -18.42 3.65 -9.51
C PHE A 60 -19.91 4.06 -9.37
N ASN A 61 -20.82 3.12 -9.17
CA ASN A 61 -22.26 3.34 -9.03
C ASN A 61 -22.81 3.04 -7.61
N ALA A 62 -21.94 2.72 -6.66
CA ALA A 62 -22.31 2.37 -5.30
C ALA A 62 -22.42 3.59 -4.38
N GLY A 63 -23.32 3.51 -3.40
CA GLY A 63 -23.56 4.54 -2.40
C GLY A 63 -24.19 5.82 -2.95
N ARG A 64 -24.42 6.78 -2.04
CA ARG A 64 -25.01 8.07 -2.38
C ARG A 64 -24.06 8.95 -3.20
N ARG A 65 -24.64 9.96 -3.84
CA ARG A 65 -23.85 11.00 -4.51
C ARG A 65 -23.03 11.81 -3.49
N ARG A 66 -21.74 11.96 -3.77
CA ARG A 66 -20.77 12.73 -2.98
C ARG A 66 -20.73 14.20 -3.38
N ALA A 67 -19.90 15.00 -2.71
CA ALA A 67 -19.74 16.43 -2.98
C ALA A 67 -19.32 16.75 -4.43
N HIS A 68 -18.59 15.85 -5.09
CA HIS A 68 -18.28 15.94 -6.53
C HIS A 68 -19.41 15.43 -7.45
N ALA A 69 -20.62 15.27 -6.91
CA ALA A 69 -21.89 14.89 -7.53
C ALA A 69 -21.96 13.56 -8.28
N SER A 70 -20.95 12.69 -8.16
CA SER A 70 -21.03 11.28 -8.55
C SER A 70 -21.09 10.36 -7.32
N SER A 71 -21.64 9.16 -7.53
CA SER A 71 -21.51 8.03 -6.61
C SER A 71 -20.16 7.33 -6.87
N GLY A 72 -19.87 6.30 -6.08
CA GLY A 72 -18.67 5.48 -6.20
C GLY A 72 -17.58 5.83 -5.20
N ALA A 73 -16.35 5.40 -5.51
CA ALA A 73 -15.20 5.61 -4.66
C ALA A 73 -14.94 7.09 -4.43
N PHE A 74 -14.44 7.40 -3.25
CA PHE A 74 -14.20 8.76 -2.81
C PHE A 74 -13.20 8.78 -1.66
N VAL A 75 -12.78 9.99 -1.30
CA VAL A 75 -11.90 10.21 -0.16
C VAL A 75 -12.66 10.97 0.92
N SER A 76 -12.66 10.45 2.15
CA SER A 76 -13.22 11.12 3.33
C SER A 76 -12.13 11.76 4.18
N ARG A 77 -12.48 12.82 4.90
CA ARG A 77 -11.61 13.51 5.88
C ARG A 77 -12.29 13.57 7.23
N TRP A 78 -11.53 13.26 8.27
CA TRP A 78 -12.02 13.17 9.65
C TRP A 78 -11.16 14.03 10.57
N GLN A 79 -11.80 14.98 11.24
CA GLN A 79 -11.12 15.84 12.21
C GLN A 79 -10.98 15.09 13.53
N ILE A 80 -9.75 15.02 14.04
CA ILE A 80 -9.39 14.35 15.28
C ILE A 80 -9.00 15.36 16.34
N ASP A 81 -9.56 15.20 17.54
CA ASP A 81 -9.21 15.93 18.76
C ASP A 81 -8.45 15.00 19.72
N THR A 82 -7.25 15.43 20.11
CA THR A 82 -6.36 14.73 21.03
C THR A 82 -6.26 15.42 22.39
N THR A 83 -7.10 16.42 22.69
CA THR A 83 -7.09 17.16 23.98
C THR A 83 -7.24 16.23 25.20
N HIS A 84 -7.92 15.10 25.04
CA HIS A 84 -8.10 14.09 26.08
C HIS A 84 -7.27 12.83 25.87
N TRP A 85 -6.29 12.90 24.97
CA TRP A 85 -5.26 11.88 24.80
C TRP A 85 -4.24 11.97 25.93
N ASN A 86 -3.91 10.84 26.55
CA ASN A 86 -2.83 10.74 27.53
C ASN A 86 -1.98 9.51 27.16
N ASP A 87 -0.69 9.77 26.95
CA ASP A 87 0.35 8.89 26.41
C ASP A 87 0.81 7.79 27.37
N GLU A 88 0.45 7.85 28.67
CA GLU A 88 0.86 6.85 29.69
C GLU A 88 0.16 5.47 29.54
N ARG A 89 0.08 4.92 28.31
CA ARG A 89 -0.68 3.73 27.84
C ARG A 89 -2.06 4.04 27.25
N GLY A 90 -2.26 5.23 26.71
CA GLY A 90 -3.50 5.60 26.03
C GLY A 90 -4.71 5.65 26.98
N LYS A 91 -4.61 5.94 28.27
CA LYS A 91 -5.83 5.94 29.12
C LYS A 91 -6.87 6.99 28.71
N GLY A 92 -6.47 7.93 27.85
CA GLY A 92 -7.31 8.90 27.17
C GLY A 92 -8.10 8.34 25.97
N ARG A 93 -9.02 9.15 25.44
CA ARG A 93 -9.79 8.82 24.23
C ARG A 93 -9.39 9.76 23.11
N ILE A 94 -9.18 9.20 21.92
CA ILE A 94 -9.13 9.96 20.67
C ILE A 94 -10.57 10.33 20.32
N GLY A 95 -10.84 11.62 20.12
CA GLY A 95 -12.16 12.10 19.72
C GLY A 95 -12.22 12.31 18.21
N VAL A 96 -13.15 11.65 17.52
CA VAL A 96 -13.51 12.06 16.16
C VAL A 96 -14.57 13.15 16.28
N VAL A 97 -14.32 14.31 15.66
CA VAL A 97 -15.13 15.53 15.83
C VAL A 97 -16.16 15.66 14.73
N SER A 98 -15.72 15.53 13.48
CA SER A 98 -16.53 15.76 12.28
C SER A 98 -15.91 15.05 11.08
N GLY A 99 -16.71 14.89 10.03
CA GLY A 99 -16.25 14.31 8.76
C GLY A 99 -16.67 15.14 7.55
N ARG A 100 -15.97 14.98 6.42
CA ARG A 100 -16.36 15.61 5.14
C ARG A 100 -15.80 14.85 3.94
N ASP A 101 -16.44 15.03 2.78
CA ASP A 101 -15.86 14.61 1.50
C ASP A 101 -14.64 15.47 1.17
N GLN A 102 -13.51 14.84 0.88
CA GLN A 102 -12.33 15.53 0.35
C GLN A 102 -12.54 15.92 -1.12
N ILE A 103 -13.20 15.10 -1.91
CA ILE A 103 -13.33 15.35 -3.36
C ILE A 103 -14.48 16.32 -3.64
N GLN A 104 -14.13 17.55 -4.00
CA GLN A 104 -15.08 18.63 -4.34
C GLN A 104 -15.14 18.89 -5.87
N ALA A 105 -14.03 18.70 -6.57
CA ALA A 105 -13.93 18.86 -8.01
C ALA A 105 -12.92 17.89 -8.62
N VAL A 106 -13.28 17.25 -9.73
CA VAL A 106 -12.42 16.29 -10.44
C VAL A 106 -11.94 16.89 -11.76
N HIS A 107 -10.64 16.79 -12.01
CA HIS A 107 -9.96 17.19 -13.24
C HIS A 107 -9.43 15.93 -13.91
N HIS A 108 -10.14 15.46 -14.93
CA HIS A 108 -9.76 14.26 -15.68
C HIS A 108 -8.98 14.63 -16.94
N TRP A 109 -8.14 13.73 -17.40
CA TRP A 109 -7.27 13.96 -18.55
C TRP A 109 -7.99 13.66 -19.87
N GLN A 110 -7.63 14.40 -20.92
CA GLN A 110 -8.12 14.22 -22.28
C GLN A 110 -6.96 13.81 -23.19
N HIS A 111 -6.80 12.51 -23.46
CA HIS A 111 -5.68 11.96 -24.23
C HIS A 111 -5.57 12.55 -25.66
N ALA A 112 -6.69 12.65 -26.38
CA ALA A 112 -6.70 13.20 -27.75
C ALA A 112 -6.34 14.69 -27.83
N GLY A 113 -6.46 15.45 -26.73
CA GLY A 113 -6.21 16.89 -26.68
C GLY A 113 -5.00 17.32 -25.84
N GLY A 114 -4.46 16.43 -25.01
CA GLY A 114 -3.33 16.70 -24.12
C GLY A 114 -3.62 17.76 -23.07
N GLY A 115 -4.69 17.60 -22.27
CA GLY A 115 -5.04 18.56 -21.22
C GLY A 115 -6.11 18.10 -20.25
N TYR A 116 -6.26 18.84 -19.16
CA TYR A 116 -7.28 18.57 -18.14
C TYR A 116 -8.63 19.20 -18.48
N ARG A 117 -9.70 18.46 -18.18
CA ARG A 117 -11.06 18.97 -18.16
C ARG A 117 -11.65 18.83 -16.77
N THR A 118 -12.10 19.94 -16.21
CA THR A 118 -12.85 19.92 -14.95
C THR A 118 -14.27 19.45 -15.21
N SER A 119 -14.73 18.49 -14.41
CA SER A 119 -16.13 18.07 -14.38
C SER A 119 -16.58 17.87 -12.93
N ARG A 120 -17.84 18.21 -12.66
CA ARG A 120 -18.51 17.92 -11.37
C ARG A 120 -19.27 16.59 -11.42
N SER A 121 -18.92 15.70 -12.35
CA SER A 121 -19.53 14.39 -12.44
C SER A 121 -18.54 13.48 -13.16
N VAL A 122 -17.59 12.97 -12.39
CA VAL A 122 -16.64 11.95 -12.83
C VAL A 122 -16.71 10.87 -11.78
N PRO A 123 -17.35 9.73 -12.06
CA PRO A 123 -17.29 8.58 -11.17
C PRO A 123 -15.85 8.12 -11.03
N ILE A 124 -15.53 7.68 -9.81
CA ILE A 124 -14.27 7.02 -9.46
C ILE A 124 -14.65 5.63 -8.96
N GLU A 125 -13.87 4.63 -9.32
CA GLU A 125 -14.10 3.23 -8.98
C GLU A 125 -12.95 2.70 -8.12
N ARG A 126 -13.29 2.01 -7.03
CA ARG A 126 -12.35 1.18 -6.27
C ARG A 126 -11.01 1.86 -5.95
N LEU A 127 -11.06 2.98 -5.22
CA LEU A 127 -9.84 3.57 -4.65
C LEU A 127 -9.36 2.67 -3.51
N CYS A 128 -8.33 1.86 -3.77
CA CYS A 128 -7.76 0.88 -2.85
C CYS A 128 -6.83 1.55 -1.82
N SER A 129 -5.67 0.96 -1.53
CA SER A 129 -4.65 1.57 -0.69
C SER A 129 -4.15 2.92 -1.26
N ALA A 130 -3.46 3.69 -0.42
CA ALA A 130 -3.12 5.08 -0.74
C ALA A 130 -1.89 5.59 0.03
N ASP A 131 -1.27 6.63 -0.51
CA ASP A 131 -0.10 7.28 0.09
C ASP A 131 -0.40 8.75 0.43
N LEU A 132 -0.05 9.15 1.65
CA LEU A 132 0.16 10.56 1.96
C LEU A 132 1.67 10.81 2.10
N PRO A 133 2.36 11.18 1.00
CA PRO A 133 3.80 11.30 1.02
C PRO A 133 4.29 12.28 2.08
N VAL A 134 5.43 11.94 2.70
CA VAL A 134 6.19 12.91 3.50
C VAL A 134 6.60 14.10 2.63
N THR A 135 6.79 15.28 3.24
CA THR A 135 7.02 16.52 2.50
C THR A 135 8.23 16.45 1.56
N SER A 136 9.30 15.74 1.96
CA SER A 136 10.50 15.58 1.14
C SER A 136 10.27 14.84 -0.17
N ALA A 137 9.22 14.02 -0.27
CA ALA A 137 8.87 13.33 -1.52
C ALA A 137 8.45 14.31 -2.62
N LEU A 138 7.76 15.40 -2.25
CA LEU A 138 7.17 16.38 -3.17
C LEU A 138 7.78 17.79 -3.09
N TYR A 139 8.73 18.02 -2.17
CA TYR A 139 9.45 19.28 -1.98
C TYR A 139 10.95 19.06 -1.80
N PHE A 140 11.75 19.92 -2.40
CA PHE A 140 13.20 19.91 -2.29
C PHE A 140 13.77 21.32 -2.33
N LYS A 141 14.74 21.60 -1.46
CA LYS A 141 15.49 22.85 -1.46
C LYS A 141 16.95 22.56 -1.74
N ASP A 142 17.47 23.14 -2.81
CA ASP A 142 18.87 22.93 -3.21
C ASP A 142 19.85 23.67 -2.27
N GLU A 143 21.15 23.40 -2.43
CA GLU A 143 22.23 24.02 -1.64
C GLU A 143 22.30 25.55 -1.78
N LYS A 144 21.74 26.11 -2.87
CA LYS A 144 21.69 27.55 -3.13
C LYS A 144 20.44 28.20 -2.53
N GLY A 145 19.55 27.41 -1.92
CA GLY A 145 18.30 27.85 -1.34
C GLY A 145 17.15 27.98 -2.34
N THR A 146 17.32 27.49 -3.58
CA THR A 146 16.24 27.43 -4.57
C THR A 146 15.26 26.33 -4.17
N GLU A 147 13.98 26.66 -4.21
CA GLU A 147 12.90 25.75 -3.82
C GLU A 147 12.24 25.15 -5.06
N TYR A 148 12.14 23.83 -5.05
CA TYR A 148 11.46 22.99 -6.04
C TYR A 148 10.36 22.22 -5.33
N GLY A 149 9.25 21.97 -6.01
CA GLY A 149 8.17 21.21 -5.40
C GLY A 149 7.14 22.06 -4.67
N THR A 150 6.35 21.38 -3.85
CA THR A 150 5.28 21.98 -3.04
C THR A 150 5.28 21.38 -1.63
N THR A 151 5.03 22.23 -0.64
CA THR A 151 4.79 21.80 0.74
C THR A 151 3.33 21.47 1.00
N GLU A 152 2.45 21.72 0.03
CA GLU A 152 1.05 21.34 0.12
C GLU A 152 0.91 19.82 0.19
N ARG A 153 -0.02 19.34 1.02
CA ARG A 153 -0.31 17.92 1.20
C ARG A 153 -1.12 17.42 0.01
N ILE A 154 -0.62 16.41 -0.68
CA ILE A 154 -1.27 15.75 -1.80
C ILE A 154 -1.37 14.27 -1.45
N PHE A 155 -2.59 13.76 -1.34
CA PHE A 155 -2.84 12.34 -1.10
C PHE A 155 -2.95 11.63 -2.45
N LEU A 156 -2.16 10.58 -2.64
CA LEU A 156 -2.10 9.79 -3.86
C LEU A 156 -2.91 8.51 -3.66
N GLY A 157 -3.75 8.19 -4.62
CA GLY A 157 -4.51 6.94 -4.64
C GLY A 157 -4.77 6.55 -6.09
N ALA A 158 -5.19 5.31 -6.32
CA ALA A 158 -5.46 4.83 -7.66
C ALA A 158 -6.65 3.87 -7.69
N GLU A 159 -7.24 3.70 -8.87
CA GLU A 159 -8.35 2.76 -9.08
C GLU A 159 -7.81 1.36 -9.35
N GLU A 160 -8.30 0.41 -8.59
CA GLU A 160 -7.95 -1.00 -8.63
C GLU A 160 -9.06 -1.72 -9.44
N THR A 161 -8.99 -1.55 -10.77
CA THR A 161 -10.00 -2.05 -11.70
C THR A 161 -9.64 -3.43 -12.24
N HIS A 162 -10.41 -4.44 -11.88
CA HIS A 162 -10.18 -5.84 -12.27
C HIS A 162 -10.48 -6.20 -13.74
N THR A 163 -10.48 -5.24 -14.66
CA THR A 163 -10.91 -5.49 -16.03
C THR A 163 -9.75 -5.89 -16.93
N ARG A 164 -9.58 -7.20 -17.11
CA ARG A 164 -8.75 -7.75 -18.20
C ARG A 164 -9.25 -7.18 -19.55
N PHE A 165 -8.37 -6.48 -20.27
CA PHE A 165 -8.55 -6.13 -21.69
C PHE A 165 -9.85 -5.36 -22.03
N LYS A 166 -10.31 -4.45 -21.17
CA LYS A 166 -11.41 -3.52 -21.47
C LYS A 166 -10.95 -2.05 -21.42
N SER A 167 -11.79 -1.13 -21.86
CA SER A 167 -11.48 0.31 -21.98
C SER A 167 -11.47 1.09 -20.67
N ASP A 168 -11.75 0.42 -19.56
CA ASP A 168 -11.98 0.92 -18.21
C ASP A 168 -10.83 0.61 -17.25
N HIS A 169 -9.57 0.65 -17.73
CA HIS A 169 -8.41 0.56 -16.84
C HIS A 169 -8.39 1.73 -15.85
N GLY A 170 -7.98 1.40 -14.62
CA GLY A 170 -7.92 2.30 -13.50
C GLY A 170 -6.96 3.47 -13.69
N ARG A 171 -7.28 4.57 -13.02
CA ARG A 171 -6.53 5.82 -13.07
C ARG A 171 -5.84 6.06 -11.74
N ALA A 172 -4.62 6.59 -11.79
CA ALA A 172 -4.00 7.20 -10.62
C ALA A 172 -4.53 8.64 -10.41
N PHE A 173 -4.59 9.08 -9.15
CA PHE A 173 -5.12 10.37 -8.75
C PHE A 173 -4.23 11.09 -7.73
N ALA A 174 -4.24 12.42 -7.80
CA ALA A 174 -3.72 13.32 -6.78
C ALA A 174 -4.87 14.12 -6.16
N HIS A 175 -5.12 13.92 -4.86
CA HIS A 175 -6.10 14.63 -4.06
C HIS A 175 -5.41 15.74 -3.24
N VAL A 176 -5.64 17.00 -3.59
CA VAL A 176 -4.98 18.14 -2.93
C VAL A 176 -5.66 18.44 -1.60
N LEU A 177 -4.98 18.18 -0.47
CA LEU A 177 -5.52 18.29 0.88
C LEU A 177 -5.36 19.68 1.52
N THR A 178 -4.36 20.45 1.09
CA THR A 178 -4.08 21.78 1.62
C THR A 178 -3.80 22.80 0.51
N GLY A 179 -3.85 24.09 0.87
CA GLY A 179 -3.52 25.18 -0.04
C GLY A 179 -4.71 25.64 -0.90
N PRO A 180 -4.47 26.53 -1.88
CA PRO A 180 -5.54 27.18 -2.65
C PRO A 180 -6.40 26.23 -3.50
N ARG A 181 -5.96 24.98 -3.69
CA ARG A 181 -6.66 23.93 -4.43
C ARG A 181 -7.16 22.80 -3.54
N GLU A 182 -7.25 23.02 -2.23
CA GLU A 182 -7.88 22.05 -1.33
C GLU A 182 -9.23 21.56 -1.90
N GLY A 183 -9.39 20.25 -1.92
CA GLY A 183 -10.57 19.55 -2.41
C GLY A 183 -10.61 19.31 -3.92
N HIS A 184 -9.58 19.74 -4.65
CA HIS A 184 -9.40 19.38 -6.05
C HIS A 184 -8.70 18.03 -6.17
N THR A 185 -9.21 17.19 -7.07
CA THR A 185 -8.64 15.88 -7.43
C THR A 185 -8.27 15.87 -8.90
N TYR A 186 -7.06 15.42 -9.22
CA TYR A 186 -6.53 15.39 -10.58
C TYR A 186 -6.16 13.96 -10.97
N GLU A 187 -6.61 13.49 -12.14
CA GLU A 187 -6.09 12.27 -12.76
C GLU A 187 -4.58 12.45 -13.05
N LEU A 188 -3.78 11.40 -12.92
CA LEU A 188 -2.34 11.42 -13.13
C LEU A 188 -1.98 10.58 -14.37
N PRO A 189 -2.20 11.10 -15.59
CA PRO A 189 -2.14 10.29 -16.82
C PRO A 189 -0.73 9.83 -17.19
N HIS A 190 0.31 10.48 -16.67
CA HIS A 190 1.70 10.07 -16.92
C HIS A 190 2.10 8.82 -16.14
N LEU A 191 1.34 8.46 -15.10
CA LEU A 191 1.57 7.26 -14.28
C LEU A 191 1.01 5.99 -14.96
N GLY A 192 0.31 6.13 -16.09
CA GLY A 192 -0.31 5.01 -16.80
C GLY A 192 -1.74 4.71 -16.34
N ARG A 193 -2.29 3.61 -16.87
CA ARG A 193 -3.57 3.06 -16.44
C ARG A 193 -3.42 1.55 -16.24
N GLY A 194 -3.79 1.05 -15.07
CA GLY A 194 -3.65 -0.33 -14.61
C GLY A 194 -4.63 -0.62 -13.48
N SER A 195 -4.57 -1.82 -12.91
CA SER A 195 -5.29 -2.14 -11.65
C SER A 195 -4.36 -1.77 -10.50
N TYR A 196 -4.21 -0.47 -10.27
CA TYR A 196 -3.19 -0.02 -9.33
C TYR A 196 -3.69 -0.15 -7.90
N GLU A 197 -2.93 -0.89 -7.11
CA GLU A 197 -3.19 -1.02 -5.68
C GLU A 197 -3.02 0.34 -4.99
N ASN A 198 -1.94 1.05 -5.31
CA ASN A 198 -1.72 2.42 -4.88
C ASN A 198 -0.66 3.16 -5.73
N ALA A 199 -0.25 4.34 -5.24
CA ALA A 199 0.78 5.18 -5.86
C ALA A 199 1.72 5.75 -4.77
N LEU A 200 2.88 5.11 -4.59
CA LEU A 200 3.76 5.29 -3.43
C LEU A 200 4.98 6.17 -3.75
N ALA A 201 4.99 7.40 -3.25
CA ALA A 201 6.04 8.36 -3.55
C ALA A 201 7.30 8.13 -2.69
N CYS A 202 8.46 8.16 -3.33
CA CYS A 202 9.75 7.99 -2.66
C CYS A 202 10.01 9.15 -1.68
N PRO A 203 10.32 8.88 -0.40
CA PRO A 203 10.51 9.91 0.62
C PRO A 203 11.82 10.69 0.46
N LYS A 204 12.74 10.23 -0.41
CA LYS A 204 14.04 10.86 -0.63
C LYS A 204 13.87 12.30 -1.13
N ALA A 205 14.48 13.24 -0.43
CA ALA A 205 14.52 14.62 -0.87
C ALA A 205 15.41 14.76 -2.12
N GLY A 206 14.88 15.36 -3.19
CA GLY A 206 15.62 15.57 -4.43
C GLY A 206 14.78 16.19 -5.53
N ARG A 207 15.42 16.47 -6.67
CA ARG A 207 14.76 17.05 -7.86
C ARG A 207 13.75 16.09 -8.50
N LYS A 208 14.05 14.79 -8.49
CA LYS A 208 13.17 13.76 -9.06
C LYS A 208 12.01 13.49 -8.11
N THR A 209 10.82 13.29 -8.67
CA THR A 209 9.67 12.72 -7.98
C THR A 209 9.51 11.31 -8.53
N ILE A 210 9.65 10.32 -7.63
CA ILE A 210 9.60 8.90 -7.97
C ILE A 210 8.35 8.34 -7.30
N VAL A 211 7.52 7.62 -8.05
CA VAL A 211 6.29 6.99 -7.54
C VAL A 211 6.25 5.55 -8.02
N ILE A 212 6.12 4.59 -7.11
CA ILE A 212 5.93 3.17 -7.43
C ILE A 212 4.44 2.87 -7.52
N LEU A 213 4.05 2.09 -8.53
CA LEU A 213 2.67 1.66 -8.78
C LEU A 213 2.63 0.13 -8.94
N PRO A 214 2.21 -0.61 -7.91
CA PRO A 214 1.89 -2.04 -8.01
C PRO A 214 0.62 -2.24 -8.82
N ASP A 215 0.64 -3.13 -9.81
CA ASP A 215 -0.53 -3.49 -10.63
C ASP A 215 -1.11 -4.83 -10.13
N ASP A 216 -2.09 -4.76 -9.22
CA ASP A 216 -2.83 -5.93 -8.72
C ASP A 216 -3.86 -6.40 -9.76
N ALA A 217 -3.37 -6.84 -10.91
CA ALA A 217 -4.19 -7.56 -11.86
C ALA A 217 -4.05 -9.08 -11.67
N GLU A 218 -5.18 -9.79 -11.82
CA GLU A 218 -5.34 -11.20 -11.44
C GLU A 218 -4.39 -12.21 -12.14
N SER A 219 -3.16 -12.44 -11.67
CA SER A 219 -2.20 -13.38 -12.29
C SER A 219 -2.43 -14.88 -12.02
N HIS A 220 -3.29 -15.22 -11.07
CA HIS A 220 -3.39 -16.57 -10.46
C HIS A 220 -3.77 -17.74 -11.40
N ARG A 221 -4.53 -17.52 -12.49
CA ARG A 221 -5.07 -18.64 -13.32
C ARG A 221 -4.14 -19.19 -14.39
N VAL A 222 -2.95 -18.63 -14.53
CA VAL A 222 -2.10 -18.85 -15.70
C VAL A 222 -1.01 -19.87 -15.45
N TYR A 223 -0.39 -19.80 -14.27
CA TYR A 223 0.87 -20.48 -14.03
C TYR A 223 0.70 -21.89 -13.45
N ASP A 224 -0.53 -22.35 -13.21
CA ASP A 224 -0.84 -23.67 -12.64
C ASP A 224 -0.80 -24.82 -13.68
N THR A 225 -0.55 -24.49 -14.95
CA THR A 225 -0.46 -25.49 -16.04
C THR A 225 0.97 -25.69 -16.54
N GLU A 226 1.92 -25.93 -15.64
CA GLU A 226 3.13 -26.68 -16.00
C GLU A 226 2.79 -28.16 -16.25
N LYS A 227 2.11 -28.40 -17.38
CA LYS A 227 2.10 -29.66 -18.14
C LYS A 227 1.98 -29.43 -19.65
N SER A 228 2.27 -28.23 -20.17
CA SER A 228 2.48 -28.07 -21.60
C SER A 228 3.97 -27.91 -21.88
N ASP A 229 4.53 -28.86 -22.62
CA ASP A 229 5.84 -28.79 -23.26
C ASP A 229 5.89 -27.70 -24.37
N ASP A 230 5.12 -26.60 -24.24
CA ASP A 230 5.04 -25.57 -25.28
C ASP A 230 6.13 -24.52 -25.02
N PRO A 231 7.22 -24.47 -25.82
CA PRO A 231 8.24 -23.45 -25.67
C PRO A 231 7.61 -22.06 -25.87
N PRO A 232 8.24 -20.98 -25.35
CA PRO A 232 7.75 -19.62 -25.56
C PRO A 232 7.67 -19.38 -27.06
N ARG A 233 6.45 -19.39 -27.62
CA ARG A 233 6.24 -18.95 -29.00
C ARG A 233 6.73 -17.52 -29.05
N SER A 234 7.69 -17.27 -29.95
CA SER A 234 8.22 -15.96 -30.30
C SER A 234 7.16 -14.87 -30.15
N THR A 235 7.43 -13.88 -29.28
CA THR A 235 6.65 -12.65 -29.01
C THR A 235 5.38 -12.51 -29.85
N PRO A 236 4.21 -13.00 -29.37
CA PRO A 236 3.02 -12.97 -30.19
C PRO A 236 2.24 -11.68 -29.98
N ASP A 237 1.60 -11.22 -31.05
CA ASP A 237 0.64 -10.12 -31.08
C ASP A 237 -0.52 -10.43 -30.10
N PRO A 238 -0.80 -9.58 -29.10
CA PRO A 238 -1.91 -9.80 -28.15
C PRO A 238 -3.29 -9.77 -28.82
N CYS A 239 -3.37 -9.43 -30.11
CA CYS A 239 -4.57 -9.50 -30.93
C CYS A 239 -4.59 -10.69 -31.92
N ALA A 240 -3.63 -11.63 -31.84
CA ALA A 240 -3.62 -12.81 -32.70
C ALA A 240 -4.71 -13.81 -32.29
N ALA A 241 -5.44 -14.36 -33.27
CA ALA A 241 -6.39 -15.43 -33.03
C ALA A 241 -5.68 -16.65 -32.41
N GLY A 242 -6.15 -17.10 -31.24
CA GLY A 242 -5.51 -18.15 -30.45
C GLY A 242 -4.38 -17.67 -29.53
N TYR A 243 -4.25 -16.36 -29.28
CA TYR A 243 -3.48 -15.85 -28.16
C TYR A 243 -4.19 -16.27 -26.87
N ASP A 244 -3.45 -16.92 -25.99
CA ASP A 244 -4.00 -17.35 -24.73
C ASP A 244 -4.25 -16.10 -23.88
N HIS A 245 -5.52 -15.76 -23.64
CA HIS A 245 -5.99 -14.70 -22.74
C HIS A 245 -5.59 -14.91 -21.25
N TYR A 246 -4.59 -15.77 -21.05
CA TYR A 246 -4.04 -16.28 -19.81
C TYR A 246 -2.69 -15.63 -19.53
N ARG A 247 -2.45 -14.33 -19.76
CA ARG A 247 -1.32 -13.61 -19.11
C ARG A 247 -1.80 -12.22 -18.73
N PRO A 248 -2.64 -12.11 -17.70
CA PRO A 248 -3.13 -10.82 -17.25
C PRO A 248 -1.94 -9.97 -16.74
N PRO A 249 -2.10 -8.63 -16.75
CA PRO A 249 -1.09 -7.74 -16.20
C PRO A 249 -0.87 -8.08 -14.73
N SER A 250 0.32 -7.81 -14.22
CA SER A 250 0.67 -7.97 -12.79
C SER A 250 2.09 -7.43 -12.55
N GLU A 251 2.40 -6.27 -13.14
CA GLU A 251 3.75 -5.72 -13.15
C GLU A 251 3.96 -4.69 -12.02
N MET A 252 5.22 -4.34 -11.77
CA MET A 252 5.58 -3.19 -10.94
C MET A 252 6.03 -2.03 -11.82
N TYR A 253 5.44 -0.86 -11.66
CA TYR A 253 5.78 0.35 -12.41
C TYR A 253 6.46 1.41 -11.53
N VAL A 254 7.31 2.22 -12.16
CA VAL A 254 7.99 3.36 -11.52
C VAL A 254 7.79 4.59 -12.39
N TYR A 255 7.06 5.58 -11.90
CA TYR A 255 6.99 6.89 -12.51
C TYR A 255 8.17 7.76 -12.05
N VAL A 256 8.80 8.47 -12.98
CA VAL A 256 9.85 9.45 -12.69
C VAL A 256 9.49 10.79 -13.36
N GLY A 257 9.24 11.80 -12.53
CA GLY A 257 9.03 13.19 -12.92
C GLY A 257 10.06 14.12 -12.28
N GLU A 258 9.96 15.41 -12.58
CA GLU A 258 10.88 16.42 -12.04
C GLU A 258 10.13 17.57 -11.39
N LYS A 259 10.49 17.87 -10.14
CA LYS A 259 9.93 18.99 -9.39
C LYS A 259 10.34 20.31 -10.03
N MET A 260 9.39 21.21 -10.17
CA MET A 260 9.62 22.54 -10.75
C MET A 260 9.70 23.61 -9.66
N THR A 261 10.40 24.70 -9.97
CA THR A 261 10.23 25.93 -9.17
C THR A 261 8.81 26.45 -9.33
N HIS A 262 8.37 27.29 -8.40
CA HIS A 262 7.05 27.92 -8.50
C HIS A 262 6.88 28.75 -9.79
N GLU A 263 7.93 29.43 -10.25
CA GLU A 263 7.88 30.23 -11.47
C GLU A 263 7.84 29.37 -12.73
N ASP A 264 8.63 28.29 -12.79
CA ASP A 264 8.61 27.36 -13.92
C ASP A 264 7.25 26.65 -14.02
N ALA A 265 6.70 26.20 -12.89
CA ALA A 265 5.41 25.53 -12.83
C ALA A 265 4.25 26.44 -13.27
N LYS A 266 4.27 27.74 -12.92
CA LYS A 266 3.30 28.74 -13.39
C LYS A 266 3.30 28.92 -14.90
N ASN A 267 4.47 28.81 -15.51
CA ASN A 267 4.66 28.95 -16.95
C ASN A 267 4.43 27.62 -17.69
N SER A 268 4.19 26.53 -16.98
CA SER A 268 3.75 25.26 -17.56
C SER A 268 2.28 25.31 -17.99
N SER A 269 1.87 24.39 -18.87
CA SER A 269 0.46 24.21 -19.23
C SER A 269 -0.29 23.28 -18.27
N MET A 270 0.35 22.84 -17.18
CA MET A 270 -0.19 21.86 -16.23
C MET A 270 -0.70 22.55 -14.96
N PRO A 271 -1.57 21.88 -14.17
CA PRO A 271 -1.97 22.37 -12.86
C PRO A 271 -0.76 22.66 -11.97
N LEU A 272 -0.75 23.84 -11.35
CA LEU A 272 0.40 24.38 -10.63
C LEU A 272 0.95 23.39 -9.58
N GLU A 273 0.07 22.84 -8.75
CA GLU A 273 0.41 21.96 -7.64
C GLU A 273 1.06 20.66 -8.15
N LEU A 274 0.55 20.10 -9.26
CA LEU A 274 1.09 18.89 -9.86
C LEU A 274 2.42 19.13 -10.57
N ALA A 275 2.55 20.25 -11.30
CA ALA A 275 3.78 20.63 -11.98
C ALA A 275 4.89 20.94 -10.98
N GLN A 276 4.58 21.67 -9.91
CA GLN A 276 5.52 21.89 -8.81
C GLN A 276 5.97 20.55 -8.23
N ALA A 277 5.03 19.68 -7.83
CA ALA A 277 5.31 18.37 -7.25
C ALA A 277 6.04 17.39 -8.20
N GLY A 278 6.15 17.70 -9.49
CA GLY A 278 6.75 16.80 -10.47
C GLY A 278 5.90 15.54 -10.73
N LEU A 279 4.57 15.63 -10.59
CA LEU A 279 3.61 14.54 -10.84
C LEU A 279 3.06 14.53 -12.27
N VAL A 280 3.61 15.38 -13.15
CA VAL A 280 3.25 15.53 -14.56
C VAL A 280 4.50 15.78 -15.40
N GLY A 281 4.44 15.47 -16.70
CA GLY A 281 5.56 15.70 -17.63
C GLY A 281 6.73 14.72 -17.47
N GLY A 282 6.54 13.66 -16.68
CA GLY A 282 7.52 12.60 -16.47
C GLY A 282 7.30 11.40 -17.39
N LYS A 283 8.04 10.31 -17.12
CA LYS A 283 7.94 9.03 -17.83
C LYS A 283 7.57 7.90 -16.87
N LEU A 284 6.92 6.88 -17.41
CA LEU A 284 6.70 5.62 -16.72
C LEU A 284 7.80 4.63 -17.10
N TYR A 285 8.18 3.80 -16.16
CA TYR A 285 9.09 2.68 -16.33
C TYR A 285 8.48 1.40 -15.77
N GLY A 286 8.84 0.25 -16.32
CA GLY A 286 8.51 -1.06 -15.73
C GLY A 286 9.74 -1.69 -15.08
N ILE A 287 9.56 -2.39 -13.96
CA ILE A 287 10.64 -3.16 -13.33
C ILE A 287 10.84 -4.47 -14.10
N GLN A 288 12.05 -4.66 -14.64
CA GLN A 288 12.49 -5.93 -15.21
C GLN A 288 13.57 -6.54 -14.31
N VAL A 289 13.25 -7.67 -13.70
CA VAL A 289 14.19 -8.52 -12.98
C VAL A 289 15.11 -9.20 -13.99
N VAL A 290 16.40 -9.19 -13.71
CA VAL A 290 17.45 -9.74 -14.57
C VAL A 290 18.36 -10.66 -13.77
N ARG A 291 18.80 -11.74 -14.41
CA ARG A 291 19.77 -12.68 -13.83
C ARG A 291 20.76 -13.09 -14.90
N GLU A 292 22.05 -12.95 -14.59
CA GLU A 292 23.14 -13.20 -15.54
C GLU A 292 22.99 -12.39 -16.86
N GLY A 293 22.35 -11.22 -16.78
CA GLY A 293 22.07 -10.34 -17.92
C GLY A 293 20.80 -10.67 -18.71
N GLU A 294 20.10 -11.77 -18.39
CA GLU A 294 18.88 -12.19 -19.07
C GLU A 294 17.61 -11.80 -18.30
N PRO A 295 16.54 -11.33 -18.97
CA PRO A 295 15.28 -11.01 -18.33
C PRO A 295 14.57 -12.22 -17.70
N ILE A 296 13.99 -11.99 -16.52
CA ILE A 296 13.04 -12.89 -15.88
C ILE A 296 11.65 -12.31 -16.10
N ASN A 297 10.89 -12.92 -17.00
CA ASN A 297 9.60 -12.37 -17.42
C ASN A 297 8.47 -12.60 -16.40
N TRP A 298 8.63 -13.55 -15.47
CA TRP A 298 7.66 -13.79 -14.42
C TRP A 298 8.30 -14.38 -13.16
N GLU A 299 7.68 -14.10 -12.03
CA GLU A 299 7.95 -14.73 -10.74
C GLU A 299 7.45 -16.18 -10.74
N HIS A 300 8.31 -17.15 -10.38
CA HIS A 300 7.91 -18.55 -10.22
C HIS A 300 7.40 -18.84 -8.81
N ARG A 301 6.25 -19.50 -8.71
CA ARG A 301 5.63 -19.85 -7.43
C ARG A 301 6.51 -20.77 -6.57
N GLU A 302 7.22 -21.72 -7.18
CA GLU A 302 8.14 -22.64 -6.46
C GLU A 302 9.58 -22.12 -6.38
N PHE A 303 10.06 -21.41 -7.39
CA PHE A 303 11.50 -21.16 -7.58
C PHE A 303 11.89 -19.69 -7.40
N GLY A 304 10.94 -18.80 -7.11
CA GLY A 304 11.21 -17.36 -7.03
C GLY A 304 11.69 -16.85 -8.39
N PHE A 305 12.92 -16.37 -8.45
CA PHE A 305 13.58 -15.92 -9.69
C PHE A 305 14.33 -17.05 -10.43
N GLY A 306 14.25 -18.28 -9.94
CA GLY A 306 14.82 -19.46 -10.57
C GLY A 306 13.89 -20.16 -11.56
N GLN A 307 14.43 -21.17 -12.25
CA GLN A 307 13.68 -22.04 -13.17
C GLN A 307 13.57 -23.48 -12.68
N THR A 308 14.60 -23.99 -12.01
CA THR A 308 14.67 -25.38 -11.52
C THR A 308 15.18 -25.47 -10.08
N THR A 309 15.73 -24.38 -9.56
CA THR A 309 16.27 -24.21 -8.22
C THR A 309 15.76 -22.89 -7.70
N TYR A 310 15.50 -22.82 -6.39
CA TYR A 310 15.00 -21.60 -5.78
C TYR A 310 16.07 -20.51 -5.80
N GLU A 311 15.70 -19.33 -6.29
CA GLU A 311 16.51 -18.11 -6.20
C GLU A 311 15.68 -17.01 -5.57
N GLY A 312 16.14 -16.56 -4.40
CA GLY A 312 15.48 -15.50 -3.63
C GLY A 312 15.91 -14.09 -4.01
N GLU A 313 17.03 -13.93 -4.73
CA GLU A 313 17.65 -12.64 -5.02
C GLU A 313 17.97 -12.50 -6.51
N ALA A 314 17.84 -11.29 -7.04
CA ALA A 314 18.25 -10.92 -8.38
C ALA A 314 18.57 -9.41 -8.48
N GLU A 315 19.10 -8.99 -9.63
CA GLU A 315 19.16 -7.57 -9.97
C GLU A 315 17.88 -7.16 -10.70
N PHE A 316 17.57 -5.86 -10.73
CA PHE A 316 16.55 -5.33 -11.61
C PHE A 316 17.04 -4.08 -12.33
N ARG A 317 16.40 -3.78 -13.47
CA ARG A 317 16.56 -2.52 -14.20
C ARG A 317 15.21 -1.92 -14.53
N LEU A 318 15.20 -0.63 -14.83
CA LEU A 318 14.01 0.08 -15.28
C LEU A 318 13.92 0.09 -16.81
N ILE A 319 12.78 -0.32 -17.34
CA ILE A 319 12.48 -0.30 -18.76
C ILE A 319 11.66 0.95 -19.08
N ASP A 320 12.17 1.84 -19.94
CA ASP A 320 11.46 3.06 -20.35
C ASP A 320 10.20 2.71 -21.14
N LEU A 321 9.05 2.98 -20.53
CA LEU A 321 7.72 2.82 -21.10
C LEU A 321 7.18 4.14 -21.68
N GLY A 322 7.93 5.23 -21.51
CA GLY A 322 7.67 6.53 -22.10
C GLY A 322 6.61 7.35 -21.37
N ASP A 323 6.16 8.40 -22.06
CA ASP A 323 5.13 9.31 -21.59
C ASP A 323 3.73 8.72 -21.85
N ARG A 324 3.08 8.26 -20.78
CA ARG A 324 1.75 7.61 -20.84
C ARG A 324 0.58 8.58 -20.91
N SER A 325 0.82 9.89 -20.91
CA SER A 325 -0.25 10.89 -21.09
C SER A 325 -0.75 11.01 -22.54
N LYS A 326 0.06 10.53 -23.51
CA LYS A 326 -0.24 10.64 -24.94
C LYS A 326 -1.23 9.57 -25.39
N ALA A 327 -2.11 9.93 -26.31
CA ALA A 327 -2.94 8.96 -27.02
C ALA A 327 -2.05 7.96 -27.78
N VAL A 328 -2.37 6.66 -27.68
CA VAL A 328 -1.63 5.60 -28.38
C VAL A 328 -2.59 4.88 -29.30
N ALA A 329 -2.34 4.98 -30.61
CA ALA A 329 -3.11 4.25 -31.61
C ALA A 329 -2.89 2.74 -31.46
N LEU A 330 -3.97 1.99 -31.27
CA LEU A 330 -3.96 0.53 -31.38
C LEU A 330 -4.05 0.11 -32.86
N PRO A 331 -3.38 -0.99 -33.28
CA PRO A 331 -3.54 -1.52 -34.63
C PRO A 331 -5.01 -1.88 -34.90
N PRO A 332 -5.48 -1.80 -36.16
CA PRO A 332 -6.87 -2.09 -36.51
C PRO A 332 -7.21 -3.56 -36.24
N GLU A 333 -8.47 -3.78 -35.82
CA GLU A 333 -9.08 -5.06 -35.43
C GLU A 333 -8.70 -6.23 -36.35
N THR A 334 -8.28 -7.35 -35.77
CA THR A 334 -8.37 -8.67 -36.41
C THR A 334 -9.81 -9.18 -36.24
N LYS A 335 -10.40 -9.68 -37.33
CA LYS A 335 -11.84 -9.95 -37.46
C LYS A 335 -12.40 -11.12 -36.63
N ASP A 336 -11.64 -11.68 -35.70
CA ASP A 336 -11.99 -12.94 -35.05
C ASP A 336 -12.52 -12.71 -33.64
N GLY A 337 -13.79 -12.28 -33.57
CA GLY A 337 -14.84 -12.73 -32.63
C GLY A 337 -14.71 -12.61 -31.10
N ASP A 338 -13.51 -12.58 -30.51
CA ASP A 338 -13.31 -12.76 -29.07
C ASP A 338 -12.73 -11.51 -28.36
N CYS A 339 -12.37 -10.47 -29.11
CA CYS A 339 -11.99 -9.17 -28.56
C CYS A 339 -13.12 -8.16 -28.77
N GLU A 340 -13.63 -7.57 -27.70
CA GLU A 340 -14.49 -6.38 -27.79
C GLU A 340 -13.81 -5.31 -28.67
N PRO A 341 -14.56 -4.52 -29.46
CA PRO A 341 -13.99 -3.46 -30.28
C PRO A 341 -13.15 -2.53 -29.40
N LEU A 342 -11.82 -2.61 -29.49
CA LEU A 342 -10.95 -1.73 -28.74
C LEU A 342 -11.07 -0.34 -29.37
N ALA A 343 -11.51 0.63 -28.58
CA ALA A 343 -11.43 2.03 -28.98
C ALA A 343 -10.00 2.33 -29.43
N GLN A 344 -9.84 3.07 -30.53
CA GLN A 344 -8.54 3.41 -31.14
C GLN A 344 -7.54 4.08 -30.18
N ASP A 345 -8.00 4.52 -29.01
CA ASP A 345 -7.23 5.14 -27.94
C ASP A 345 -7.58 4.44 -26.60
N ASN A 346 -6.81 3.39 -26.26
CA ASN A 346 -6.90 2.72 -24.96
C ASN A 346 -5.49 2.66 -24.33
N PRO A 347 -5.13 3.65 -23.49
CA PRO A 347 -3.78 3.78 -22.94
C PRO A 347 -3.40 2.65 -21.98
N GLY A 348 -4.38 2.01 -21.31
CA GLY A 348 -4.12 0.87 -20.42
C GLY A 348 -3.70 -0.39 -21.19
N ILE A 349 -4.44 -0.73 -22.25
CA ILE A 349 -4.06 -1.84 -23.14
C ILE A 349 -2.71 -1.57 -23.81
N ALA A 350 -2.45 -0.31 -24.21
CA ALA A 350 -1.17 0.06 -24.79
C ALA A 350 -0.01 -0.12 -23.80
N LEU A 351 -0.21 0.24 -22.52
CA LEU A 351 0.76 0.02 -21.45
C LEU A 351 1.06 -1.48 -21.30
N GLN A 352 0.03 -2.30 -21.07
CA GLN A 352 0.19 -3.75 -20.89
C GLN A 352 0.92 -4.42 -22.07
N ARG A 353 0.53 -4.08 -23.31
CA ARG A 353 1.21 -4.60 -24.52
C ARG A 353 2.69 -4.23 -24.53
N ASP A 354 3.01 -2.98 -24.23
CA ASP A 354 4.39 -2.51 -24.23
C ASP A 354 5.20 -3.18 -23.10
N SER A 355 4.61 -3.40 -21.93
CA SER A 355 5.21 -4.13 -20.80
C SER A 355 5.61 -5.55 -21.19
N ILE A 356 4.66 -6.32 -21.76
CA ILE A 356 4.91 -7.69 -22.23
C ILE A 356 5.99 -7.70 -23.33
N ARG A 357 5.89 -6.81 -24.32
CA ARG A 357 6.84 -6.74 -25.44
C ARG A 357 8.26 -6.46 -24.96
N LEU A 358 8.41 -5.62 -23.94
CA LEU A 358 9.71 -5.20 -23.43
C LEU A 358 10.21 -6.07 -22.27
N GLY A 359 9.44 -7.11 -21.89
CA GLY A 359 9.82 -8.10 -20.89
C GLY A 359 9.79 -7.57 -19.45
N VAL A 360 8.90 -6.62 -19.14
CA VAL A 360 8.66 -6.21 -17.75
C VAL A 360 8.22 -7.45 -16.95
N THR A 361 8.78 -7.63 -15.75
CA THR A 361 8.53 -8.84 -14.95
C THR A 361 7.11 -8.82 -14.39
N GLN A 362 6.40 -9.93 -14.56
CA GLN A 362 5.08 -10.16 -13.99
C GLN A 362 5.22 -10.87 -12.63
N PHE A 363 4.57 -10.33 -11.60
CA PHE A 363 4.57 -10.85 -10.23
C PHE A 363 3.25 -11.57 -9.90
N LEU A 364 3.21 -12.23 -8.75
CA LEU A 364 2.03 -12.94 -8.29
C LEU A 364 1.04 -12.00 -7.58
N ARG A 365 0.44 -11.04 -8.33
CA ARG A 365 -0.48 -10.03 -7.78
C ARG A 365 0.21 -9.12 -6.76
N PRO A 366 1.07 -8.18 -7.22
CA PRO A 366 1.72 -7.24 -6.33
C PRO A 366 0.68 -6.29 -5.75
N GLU A 367 0.64 -6.24 -4.42
CA GLU A 367 -0.27 -5.42 -3.63
C GLU A 367 0.50 -4.22 -3.06
N ASP A 368 0.14 -3.79 -1.85
CA ASP A 368 0.65 -2.61 -1.19
C ASP A 368 2.18 -2.71 -0.97
N GLY A 369 2.80 -1.56 -0.78
CA GLY A 369 4.22 -1.39 -0.55
C GLY A 369 4.52 -0.20 0.33
N ALA A 370 5.73 -0.17 0.88
CA ALA A 370 6.18 0.95 1.68
C ALA A 370 7.69 1.17 1.58
N TRP A 371 8.08 2.44 1.55
CA TRP A 371 9.48 2.85 1.66
C TRP A 371 9.94 2.72 3.11
N ASP A 372 11.10 2.10 3.33
CA ASP A 372 11.71 2.06 4.66
C ASP A 372 12.10 3.49 5.07
N PRO A 373 11.59 4.04 6.19
CA PRO A 373 11.85 5.42 6.59
C PRO A 373 13.21 5.63 7.24
N ARG A 374 13.95 4.55 7.57
CA ARG A 374 15.23 4.64 8.28
C ARG A 374 16.35 5.14 7.37
N PRO A 375 17.38 5.80 7.95
CA PRO A 375 18.63 6.09 7.26
C PRO A 375 19.29 4.82 6.69
N LYS A 376 19.87 4.89 5.48
CA LYS A 376 20.37 3.69 4.78
C LYS A 376 21.81 3.31 5.15
N PRO A 377 22.11 1.99 5.24
CA PRO A 377 23.38 1.50 5.79
C PRO A 377 24.59 1.52 4.85
N HIS A 378 24.40 1.56 3.52
CA HIS A 378 25.49 1.38 2.55
C HIS A 378 25.86 2.66 1.79
N HIS A 379 24.90 3.34 1.16
CA HIS A 379 25.09 4.68 0.58
C HIS A 379 23.94 5.62 0.94
N GLU A 380 24.26 6.91 1.15
CA GLU A 380 23.29 7.96 1.50
C GLU A 380 22.15 8.12 0.47
N HIS A 381 22.40 7.67 -0.78
CA HIS A 381 21.49 7.83 -1.90
C HIS A 381 20.58 6.61 -2.16
N ASP A 382 20.86 5.47 -1.53
CA ASP A 382 20.07 4.25 -1.73
C ASP A 382 18.68 4.43 -1.12
N GLN A 383 17.68 3.75 -1.68
CA GLN A 383 16.34 3.70 -1.11
C GLN A 383 15.84 2.26 -1.09
N VAL A 384 15.18 1.89 -0.01
CA VAL A 384 14.67 0.53 0.19
C VAL A 384 13.15 0.60 0.21
N PHE A 385 12.54 -0.24 -0.61
CA PHE A 385 11.11 -0.36 -0.75
C PHE A 385 10.71 -1.81 -0.56
N TYR A 386 9.64 -2.05 0.19
CA TYR A 386 9.06 -3.38 0.35
C TYR A 386 7.70 -3.42 -0.34
N PHE A 387 7.31 -4.57 -0.87
CA PHE A 387 5.95 -4.81 -1.35
C PHE A 387 5.51 -6.25 -1.10
N GLY A 388 4.22 -6.43 -0.86
CA GLY A 388 3.58 -7.74 -0.72
C GLY A 388 3.09 -8.27 -2.06
N THR A 389 2.93 -9.60 -2.15
CA THR A 389 2.13 -10.22 -3.19
C THR A 389 1.01 -11.04 -2.58
N THR A 390 -0.23 -10.87 -3.04
CA THR A 390 -1.36 -11.64 -2.50
C THR A 390 -1.39 -13.06 -3.05
N ASP A 391 -1.05 -13.23 -4.33
CA ASP A 391 -1.15 -14.49 -5.05
C ASP A 391 -2.55 -15.17 -4.94
N GLN A 392 -2.69 -16.18 -4.07
CA GLN A 392 -3.94 -16.84 -3.68
C GLN A 392 -3.79 -17.49 -2.30
N PHE A 393 -4.90 -17.81 -1.63
CA PHE A 393 -4.89 -18.28 -0.23
C PHE A 393 -3.97 -19.49 0.04
N ASP A 394 -4.07 -20.55 -0.75
CA ASP A 394 -3.23 -21.76 -0.62
C ASP A 394 -1.90 -21.64 -1.39
N GLY A 395 -1.60 -20.42 -1.83
CA GLY A 395 -0.54 -20.11 -2.74
C GLY A 395 0.82 -19.88 -2.10
N ASN A 396 1.60 -19.01 -2.72
CA ASN A 396 2.89 -18.57 -2.24
C ASN A 396 3.02 -17.05 -2.27
N SER A 397 2.22 -16.40 -1.44
CA SER A 397 2.35 -14.99 -1.09
C SER A 397 3.76 -14.70 -0.54
N ARG A 398 4.32 -13.54 -0.88
CA ARG A 398 5.69 -13.15 -0.54
C ARG A 398 5.77 -11.70 -0.11
N LEU A 399 6.80 -11.42 0.68
CA LEU A 399 7.28 -10.05 0.91
C LEU A 399 8.59 -9.88 0.15
N PHE A 400 8.64 -8.86 -0.70
CA PHE A 400 9.82 -8.48 -1.46
C PHE A 400 10.50 -7.25 -0.86
N ARG A 401 11.80 -7.13 -1.09
CA ARG A 401 12.62 -5.97 -0.80
C ARG A 401 13.35 -5.52 -2.07
N LEU A 402 13.05 -4.32 -2.54
CA LEU A 402 13.81 -3.60 -3.56
C LEU A 402 14.83 -2.69 -2.89
N THR A 403 16.08 -2.74 -3.34
CA THR A 403 17.10 -1.74 -3.00
C THR A 403 17.49 -1.01 -4.28
N PHE A 404 17.07 0.25 -4.41
CA PHE A 404 17.43 1.10 -5.54
C PHE A 404 18.81 1.70 -5.33
N TYR A 405 19.68 1.54 -6.34
CA TYR A 405 20.97 2.21 -6.39
C TYR A 405 20.79 3.64 -6.87
N ASP A 406 21.33 4.60 -6.12
CA ASP A 406 21.34 6.03 -6.44
C ASP A 406 20.06 6.54 -7.15
N CYS A 407 18.99 6.73 -6.38
CA CYS A 407 17.71 7.18 -6.93
C CYS A 407 17.79 8.51 -7.71
N ASP A 408 18.83 9.32 -7.50
CA ASP A 408 18.98 10.61 -8.20
C ASP A 408 19.34 10.39 -9.67
N SER A 409 19.85 9.22 -10.04
CA SER A 409 20.21 8.83 -11.41
C SER A 409 19.09 8.09 -12.15
N LEU A 410 17.99 7.69 -11.49
CA LEU A 410 16.94 6.90 -12.13
C LEU A 410 16.37 7.55 -13.39
N GLY A 411 16.27 6.76 -14.46
CA GLY A 411 15.89 7.23 -15.79
C GLY A 411 17.06 7.67 -16.68
N GLU A 412 18.30 7.53 -16.21
CA GLU A 412 19.54 7.72 -16.97
C GLU A 412 20.22 6.35 -17.20
N ASP A 413 20.43 5.97 -18.47
CA ASP A 413 21.08 4.73 -18.94
C ASP A 413 20.37 3.37 -18.61
N ASP A 414 20.72 2.31 -19.36
CA ASP A 414 20.15 0.94 -19.26
C ASP A 414 20.85 0.05 -18.21
N LEU A 415 21.49 0.64 -17.20
CA LEU A 415 22.25 -0.09 -16.17
C LEU A 415 21.32 -0.69 -15.09
N PRO A 416 21.77 -1.74 -14.35
CA PRO A 416 21.05 -2.22 -13.17
C PRO A 416 20.70 -1.06 -12.23
N CYS A 417 19.42 -0.96 -11.90
CA CYS A 417 18.86 0.12 -11.09
C CYS A 417 18.78 -0.28 -9.60
N GLY A 418 19.06 -1.55 -9.27
CA GLY A 418 18.99 -2.06 -7.92
C GLY A 418 19.00 -3.58 -7.82
N THR A 419 18.76 -4.09 -6.61
CA THR A 419 18.51 -5.50 -6.31
C THR A 419 17.10 -5.74 -5.79
N ILE A 420 16.59 -6.94 -6.02
CA ILE A 420 15.32 -7.44 -5.52
C ILE A 420 15.56 -8.74 -4.74
N GLU A 421 14.92 -8.86 -3.58
CA GLU A 421 15.03 -10.03 -2.71
C GLU A 421 13.66 -10.46 -2.17
N ILE A 422 13.40 -11.76 -2.12
CA ILE A 422 12.28 -12.38 -1.40
C ILE A 422 12.70 -12.52 0.07
N VAL A 423 12.14 -11.69 0.95
CA VAL A 423 12.49 -11.68 2.38
C VAL A 423 11.54 -12.51 3.23
N LEU A 424 10.31 -12.77 2.75
CA LEU A 424 9.38 -13.74 3.34
C LEU A 424 8.67 -14.53 2.24
N ASN A 425 8.33 -15.78 2.56
CA ASN A 425 7.69 -16.72 1.64
C ASN A 425 6.66 -17.58 2.39
N ALA A 426 5.38 -17.55 1.97
CA ALA A 426 4.28 -18.24 2.66
C ALA A 426 4.44 -19.77 2.66
N ARG A 427 5.02 -20.34 1.59
CA ARG A 427 5.46 -21.74 1.58
C ARG A 427 6.91 -21.80 2.04
N VAL A 428 7.11 -22.35 3.24
CA VAL A 428 8.39 -22.78 3.83
C VAL A 428 9.55 -22.71 2.83
N ASN A 429 10.44 -21.73 3.01
CA ASN A 429 11.75 -21.76 2.38
C ASN A 429 12.36 -23.15 2.67
N PRO A 430 12.77 -23.94 1.67
CA PRO A 430 13.35 -25.25 1.89
C PRO A 430 14.53 -25.23 2.90
N GLU A 431 15.17 -24.08 3.06
CA GLU A 431 16.28 -23.87 3.99
C GLU A 431 15.87 -23.27 5.35
N ASP A 432 14.69 -22.63 5.46
CA ASP A 432 14.20 -22.07 6.73
C ASP A 432 13.21 -23.03 7.40
N LYS A 433 13.71 -23.76 8.40
CA LYS A 433 13.00 -24.86 9.08
C LYS A 433 12.06 -24.41 10.18
N SER A 434 11.48 -23.21 10.12
CA SER A 434 10.39 -22.86 11.03
C SER A 434 9.08 -23.50 10.51
N SER A 435 8.92 -24.80 10.75
CA SER A 435 7.66 -25.53 10.55
C SER A 435 6.54 -25.10 11.52
N ASP A 436 6.69 -23.93 12.16
CA ASP A 436 5.76 -23.43 13.14
C ASP A 436 4.65 -22.68 12.41
N ALA A 437 3.40 -23.11 12.63
CA ALA A 437 2.20 -22.53 12.02
C ALA A 437 2.05 -21.00 12.27
N GLU A 438 2.84 -20.44 13.19
CA GLU A 438 2.93 -19.02 13.49
C GLU A 438 3.61 -18.20 12.37
N TYR A 439 4.49 -18.82 11.56
CA TYR A 439 5.18 -18.16 10.43
C TYR A 439 4.48 -18.34 9.08
N LEU A 440 3.41 -19.14 9.05
CA LEU A 440 2.56 -19.22 7.87
C LEU A 440 1.74 -17.94 7.76
N PHE A 441 1.74 -17.32 6.59
CA PHE A 441 0.92 -16.17 6.24
C PHE A 441 0.27 -16.40 4.87
N HIS A 442 -0.81 -15.67 4.61
CA HIS A 442 -1.63 -15.83 3.42
C HIS A 442 -1.94 -14.47 2.82
N SER A 443 -1.88 -14.39 1.50
CA SER A 443 -2.45 -13.28 0.73
C SER A 443 -2.17 -11.90 1.31
N LEU A 444 -0.88 -11.54 1.40
CA LEU A 444 -0.48 -10.21 1.83
C LEU A 444 -1.09 -9.15 0.92
N ASP A 445 -1.67 -8.15 1.55
CA ASP A 445 -2.36 -7.01 0.95
C ASP A 445 -1.70 -5.74 1.52
N SER A 446 -2.43 -4.98 2.34
CA SER A 446 -2.02 -3.69 2.90
C SER A 446 -0.77 -3.77 3.77
N MET A 447 0.07 -2.73 3.69
CA MET A 447 1.31 -2.69 4.48
C MET A 447 1.80 -1.29 4.85
N GLY A 448 2.72 -1.24 5.80
CA GLY A 448 3.34 0.00 6.27
C GLY A 448 4.63 -0.27 7.01
N ILE A 449 5.54 0.71 7.05
CA ILE A 449 6.82 0.58 7.77
C ILE A 449 6.93 1.67 8.81
N ASP A 450 7.13 1.28 10.06
CA ASP A 450 7.28 2.21 11.15
C ASP A 450 8.69 2.82 11.25
N PRO A 451 8.88 3.91 12.03
CA PRO A 451 10.20 4.50 12.24
C PRO A 451 11.25 3.56 12.87
N TRP A 452 10.85 2.45 13.50
CA TRP A 452 11.77 1.43 13.99
C TRP A 452 12.25 0.48 12.86
N GLY A 453 11.63 0.54 11.68
CA GLY A 453 11.93 -0.31 10.55
C GLY A 453 11.19 -1.65 10.56
N ARG A 454 10.15 -1.79 11.37
CA ARG A 454 9.29 -2.98 11.35
C ARG A 454 8.31 -2.84 10.19
N VAL A 455 8.11 -3.93 9.47
CA VAL A 455 7.15 -4.02 8.36
C VAL A 455 5.87 -4.59 8.93
N LEU A 456 4.81 -3.79 8.94
CA LEU A 456 3.48 -4.22 9.32
C LEU A 456 2.75 -4.67 8.05
N LEU A 457 2.06 -5.80 8.15
CA LEU A 457 1.45 -6.48 7.02
C LEU A 457 0.02 -6.88 7.40
N GLN A 458 -0.90 -6.84 6.43
CA GLN A 458 -2.27 -7.31 6.59
C GLN A 458 -2.55 -8.39 5.53
N GLU A 459 -3.42 -9.32 5.89
CA GLU A 459 -3.83 -10.44 5.02
C GLU A 459 -5.23 -10.16 4.45
N ASP A 460 -5.41 -10.36 3.14
CA ASP A 460 -6.72 -10.46 2.47
C ASP A 460 -6.84 -11.78 1.69
N PRO A 461 -7.35 -12.84 2.31
CA PRO A 461 -7.55 -14.12 1.65
C PRO A 461 -8.86 -14.18 0.84
N GLY A 462 -9.67 -13.12 0.82
CA GLY A 462 -11.02 -13.14 0.27
C GLY A 462 -12.02 -13.98 1.09
N ASP A 463 -12.98 -14.64 0.43
CA ASP A 463 -14.06 -15.42 1.08
C ASP A 463 -13.62 -16.81 1.61
N GLU A 464 -12.43 -16.88 2.19
CA GLU A 464 -11.91 -18.11 2.78
C GLU A 464 -12.36 -18.25 4.24
N ALA A 465 -12.47 -19.50 4.72
CA ALA A 465 -12.85 -19.77 6.11
C ALA A 465 -11.66 -19.55 7.07
N TYR A 466 -11.10 -18.34 7.04
CA TYR A 466 -9.88 -17.91 7.70
C TYR A 466 -10.10 -16.52 8.25
N ARG A 467 -9.53 -16.22 9.44
CA ARG A 467 -9.62 -14.88 10.01
C ARG A 467 -8.37 -14.09 9.69
N THR A 468 -8.54 -12.95 9.04
CA THR A 468 -7.42 -12.10 8.62
C THR A 468 -6.61 -11.61 9.81
N ARG A 469 -5.29 -11.49 9.63
CA ARG A 469 -4.38 -11.05 10.69
C ARG A 469 -3.63 -9.79 10.28
N THR A 470 -3.30 -9.00 11.28
CA THR A 470 -2.22 -8.01 11.19
C THR A 470 -0.96 -8.67 11.72
N LEU A 471 0.09 -8.65 10.91
CA LEU A 471 1.40 -9.23 11.21
C LEU A 471 2.44 -8.12 11.35
N VAL A 472 3.52 -8.42 12.07
CA VAL A 472 4.72 -7.58 12.15
C VAL A 472 5.92 -8.42 11.80
N TYR A 473 6.62 -8.04 10.73
CA TYR A 473 7.93 -8.53 10.37
C TYR A 473 9.02 -7.56 10.86
N THR A 474 10.07 -8.11 11.43
CA THR A 474 11.24 -7.36 11.90
C THR A 474 12.45 -7.75 11.05
N PRO A 475 12.79 -6.98 10.00
CA PRO A 475 13.88 -7.32 9.08
C PRO A 475 15.20 -7.60 9.81
N ASP A 476 15.53 -6.79 10.83
CA ASP A 476 16.79 -6.90 11.57
C ASP A 476 16.87 -8.17 12.46
N ARG A 477 15.73 -8.79 12.80
CA ARG A 477 15.66 -9.99 13.65
C ARG A 477 15.15 -11.23 12.91
N HIS A 478 14.73 -11.07 11.65
CA HIS A 478 14.07 -12.10 10.84
C HIS A 478 12.91 -12.79 11.57
N LYS A 479 12.09 -12.01 12.31
CA LYS A 479 10.90 -12.55 12.99
C LYS A 479 9.63 -11.97 12.41
N LEU A 480 8.66 -12.84 12.15
CA LEU A 480 7.28 -12.53 11.82
C LEU A 480 6.39 -13.02 12.97
N TYR A 481 5.42 -12.21 13.40
CA TYR A 481 4.44 -12.59 14.41
C TYR A 481 3.12 -11.85 14.21
N ALA A 482 2.01 -12.47 14.62
CA ALA A 482 0.68 -11.86 14.55
C ALA A 482 0.41 -10.95 15.76
N VAL A 483 -0.09 -9.74 15.49
CA VAL A 483 -0.38 -8.71 16.51
C VAL A 483 -1.87 -8.49 16.73
N ALA A 484 -2.68 -8.68 15.69
CA ALA A 484 -4.13 -8.63 15.75
C ALA A 484 -4.74 -9.65 14.78
N GLU A 485 -6.00 -10.00 15.01
CA GLU A 485 -6.76 -10.92 14.18
C GLU A 485 -8.23 -10.48 14.13
N GLY A 486 -8.92 -10.81 13.04
CA GLY A 486 -10.37 -10.69 12.93
C GLY A 486 -11.09 -11.30 14.14
N ASN A 487 -12.11 -10.61 14.63
CA ASN A 487 -12.89 -11.04 15.77
C ASN A 487 -13.68 -12.32 15.45
N PHE A 488 -13.38 -13.40 16.18
CA PHE A 488 -14.10 -14.68 16.08
C PHE A 488 -15.62 -14.55 16.11
N ASP A 489 -16.17 -13.68 16.97
CA ASP A 489 -17.62 -13.56 17.11
C ASP A 489 -18.30 -12.98 15.87
N LEU A 490 -17.55 -12.24 15.04
CA LEU A 490 -18.02 -11.58 13.82
C LEU A 490 -17.60 -12.35 12.55
N PHE A 491 -16.40 -12.91 12.54
CA PHE A 491 -15.74 -13.42 11.33
C PHE A 491 -15.54 -14.93 11.29
N ASP A 492 -16.13 -15.66 12.25
CA ASP A 492 -16.20 -17.11 12.22
C ASP A 492 -17.66 -17.57 12.22
N ARG A 493 -18.01 -18.54 11.37
CA ARG A 493 -19.37 -19.09 11.28
C ARG A 493 -19.91 -19.65 12.60
N ARG A 494 -19.02 -19.92 13.57
CA ARG A 494 -19.34 -20.40 14.93
C ARG A 494 -19.53 -19.25 15.93
N GLY A 495 -19.19 -18.02 15.56
CA GLY A 495 -19.32 -16.83 16.39
C GLY A 495 -20.76 -16.49 16.72
N SER A 496 -21.01 -15.90 17.88
CA SER A 496 -22.38 -15.58 18.33
C SER A 496 -23.01 -14.40 17.59
N HIS A 497 -22.20 -13.62 16.85
CA HIS A 497 -22.58 -12.42 16.12
C HIS A 497 -22.13 -12.46 14.65
N PHE A 498 -21.99 -13.66 14.08
CA PHE A 498 -21.42 -13.87 12.74
C PHE A 498 -22.00 -12.90 11.70
N LEU A 499 -21.10 -12.12 11.08
CA LEU A 499 -21.38 -11.25 9.94
C LEU A 499 -21.03 -11.94 8.63
N THR A 500 -19.77 -12.36 8.47
CA THR A 500 -19.21 -12.86 7.20
C THR A 500 -17.91 -13.63 7.45
N THR A 501 -17.46 -14.41 6.47
CA THR A 501 -16.08 -14.95 6.40
C THR A 501 -15.19 -14.17 5.42
N ASN A 502 -15.74 -13.15 4.78
CA ASN A 502 -15.04 -12.31 3.82
C ASN A 502 -14.81 -10.95 4.49
N GLU A 503 -13.92 -10.92 5.47
CA GLU A 503 -13.40 -9.69 6.05
C GLU A 503 -11.99 -9.42 5.58
N GLU A 504 -11.61 -8.15 5.65
CA GLU A 504 -10.35 -7.68 5.12
C GLU A 504 -9.85 -6.57 6.05
N ALA A 505 -8.62 -6.72 6.52
CA ALA A 505 -7.95 -5.67 7.25
C ALA A 505 -7.19 -4.83 6.24
N ALA A 506 -7.55 -3.56 6.14
CA ALA A 506 -7.08 -2.67 5.08
C ALA A 506 -6.42 -1.44 5.68
N GLY A 507 -5.41 -0.91 4.99
CA GLY A 507 -4.63 0.26 5.39
C GLY A 507 -3.91 0.13 6.73
N ILE A 508 -2.61 0.44 6.76
CA ILE A 508 -1.86 0.51 8.02
C ILE A 508 -0.85 1.68 8.02
N LEU A 509 -1.19 2.70 8.79
CA LEU A 509 -0.40 3.93 8.86
C LEU A 509 0.23 4.11 10.24
N PRO A 510 1.57 4.07 10.36
CA PRO A 510 2.26 4.51 11.56
C PRO A 510 2.00 6.00 11.81
N VAL A 511 1.53 6.36 13.02
CA VAL A 511 1.19 7.76 13.38
C VAL A 511 1.99 8.23 14.60
N PHE A 512 3.28 7.88 14.63
CA PHE A 512 4.18 8.13 15.77
C PHE A 512 4.28 9.62 16.10
N ASP A 513 4.37 10.46 15.07
CA ASP A 513 4.46 11.92 15.21
C ASP A 513 3.17 12.59 15.69
N LEU A 514 2.04 11.87 15.67
CA LEU A 514 0.71 12.41 16.00
C LEU A 514 0.16 11.88 17.34
N LEU A 515 0.36 10.59 17.62
CA LEU A 515 -0.20 9.91 18.80
C LEU A 515 0.86 9.36 19.76
N GLY A 516 2.14 9.42 19.37
CA GLY A 516 3.27 8.84 20.09
C GLY A 516 3.71 7.49 19.52
N GLU A 517 4.91 7.07 19.91
CA GLU A 517 5.53 5.82 19.46
C GLU A 517 4.62 4.60 19.67
N GLY A 518 4.62 3.68 18.71
CA GLY A 518 3.85 2.44 18.74
C GLY A 518 2.37 2.57 18.37
N TRP A 519 1.88 3.75 17.99
CA TRP A 519 0.50 3.94 17.51
C TRP A 519 0.39 3.88 15.98
N TYR A 520 -0.64 3.19 15.52
CA TYR A 520 -0.99 3.03 14.11
C TYR A 520 -2.48 3.26 13.92
N LEU A 521 -2.86 3.73 12.74
CA LEU A 521 -4.23 3.70 12.24
C LEU A 521 -4.39 2.53 11.30
N THR A 522 -5.54 1.86 11.37
CA THR A 522 -5.89 0.76 10.47
C THR A 522 -7.40 0.67 10.30
N ALA A 523 -7.88 0.02 9.25
CA ALA A 523 -9.28 -0.23 9.03
C ALA A 523 -9.58 -1.72 8.85
N VAL A 524 -10.86 -2.08 9.01
CA VAL A 524 -11.38 -3.38 8.61
C VAL A 524 -12.67 -3.17 7.85
N GLN A 525 -12.78 -3.81 6.70
CA GLN A 525 -14.03 -3.95 5.97
C GLN A 525 -14.58 -5.38 6.11
N ALA A 526 -15.91 -5.51 6.02
CA ALA A 526 -16.59 -6.79 6.14
C ALA A 526 -17.54 -6.96 4.96
N ASN A 527 -17.11 -7.71 3.94
CA ASN A 527 -17.92 -8.00 2.76
C ASN A 527 -19.08 -8.91 3.14
N VAL A 528 -20.30 -8.40 3.00
CA VAL A 528 -21.53 -9.03 3.46
C VAL A 528 -22.57 -9.06 2.36
N GLU A 529 -23.46 -10.05 2.42
CA GLU A 529 -24.69 -10.02 1.63
C GLU A 529 -25.65 -8.93 2.15
N THR A 530 -26.62 -8.56 1.32
CA THR A 530 -27.42 -7.31 1.36
C THR A 530 -28.31 -7.07 2.60
N ASP A 531 -28.21 -7.81 3.71
CA ASP A 531 -29.10 -7.66 4.88
C ASP A 531 -28.39 -7.31 6.22
N TRP A 532 -27.10 -7.01 6.18
CA TRP A 532 -26.23 -6.87 7.36
C TRP A 532 -26.66 -5.80 8.38
N ALA A 533 -27.25 -4.69 7.94
CA ALA A 533 -27.59 -3.56 8.82
C ALA A 533 -28.56 -3.97 9.94
N SER A 534 -29.42 -4.96 9.67
CA SER A 534 -30.35 -5.53 10.65
C SER A 534 -29.67 -6.40 11.73
N LYS A 535 -28.47 -6.91 11.46
CA LYS A 535 -27.68 -7.78 12.35
C LYS A 535 -26.80 -6.99 13.32
N VAL A 536 -26.33 -5.80 12.92
CA VAL A 536 -25.35 -5.00 13.68
C VAL A 536 -26.01 -3.83 14.43
N VAL A 537 -27.13 -3.30 13.94
CA VAL A 537 -27.84 -2.17 14.56
C VAL A 537 -29.28 -2.58 14.92
N PRO A 538 -29.55 -3.02 16.17
CA PRO A 538 -30.90 -3.38 16.60
C PRO A 538 -31.87 -2.20 16.45
N GLY A 539 -32.88 -2.32 15.58
CA GLY A 539 -33.92 -1.31 15.38
C GLY A 539 -33.85 -0.49 14.09
N LEU A 540 -32.85 -0.71 13.23
CA LEU A 540 -32.87 -0.20 11.85
C LEU A 540 -33.80 -1.10 11.00
N LEU A 541 -35.04 -0.67 10.75
CA LEU A 541 -36.08 -1.46 10.05
C LEU A 541 -35.90 -1.53 8.52
N THR A 542 -36.27 -2.70 7.97
CA THR A 542 -36.67 -3.05 6.57
C THR A 542 -35.86 -2.48 5.42
N TYR A 543 -35.08 -3.38 4.82
CA TYR A 543 -34.26 -3.18 3.63
C TYR A 543 -35.07 -2.89 2.37
N ASN A 544 -34.69 -1.83 1.66
CA ASN A 544 -34.93 -1.64 0.23
C ASN A 544 -33.56 -1.23 -0.36
N GLU A 545 -33.15 -1.80 -1.49
CA GLU A 545 -31.90 -1.47 -2.21
C GLU A 545 -31.74 0.04 -2.41
N GLN A 546 -32.86 0.75 -2.54
CA GLN A 546 -32.89 2.22 -2.63
C GLN A 546 -32.36 2.93 -1.37
N LEU A 547 -32.58 2.40 -0.16
CA LEU A 547 -32.05 2.98 1.08
C LEU A 547 -30.52 2.87 1.15
N GLN A 548 -29.91 1.79 0.65
CA GLN A 548 -28.45 1.67 0.55
C GLN A 548 -27.85 2.62 -0.49
N MET A 549 -28.56 2.88 -1.59
CA MET A 549 -28.12 3.86 -2.59
C MET A 549 -28.33 5.31 -2.11
N GLU A 550 -29.29 5.56 -1.22
CA GLU A 550 -29.55 6.87 -0.62
C GLU A 550 -28.66 7.16 0.61
N THR A 551 -28.02 6.14 1.21
CA THR A 551 -27.17 6.25 2.40
C THR A 551 -25.76 5.71 2.14
N ASP A 552 -24.86 5.84 3.12
CA ASP A 552 -23.47 5.34 3.03
C ASP A 552 -23.30 3.91 3.55
N LEU A 553 -24.41 3.18 3.68
CA LEU A 553 -24.52 1.86 4.33
C LEU A 553 -24.16 0.68 3.41
N VAL A 554 -23.24 0.88 2.46
CA VAL A 554 -22.93 -0.13 1.42
C VAL A 554 -22.35 -1.39 2.08
N THR A 555 -21.33 -1.23 2.92
CA THR A 555 -20.61 -2.34 3.57
C THR A 555 -20.30 -1.95 5.03
N PRO A 556 -20.37 -2.87 6.01
CA PRO A 556 -19.86 -2.62 7.34
C PRO A 556 -18.34 -2.40 7.31
N GLY A 557 -17.86 -1.52 8.18
CA GLY A 557 -16.43 -1.30 8.35
C GLY A 557 -16.13 -0.57 9.66
N GLN A 558 -14.87 -0.63 10.09
CA GLN A 558 -14.41 -0.03 11.33
C GLN A 558 -13.00 0.55 11.17
N LEU A 559 -12.87 1.86 11.42
CA LEU A 559 -11.57 2.51 11.57
C LEU A 559 -11.10 2.31 13.02
N CYS A 560 -9.84 1.91 13.20
CA CYS A 560 -9.23 1.61 14.48
C CYS A 560 -7.90 2.35 14.68
N ALA A 561 -7.59 2.66 15.93
CA ALA A 561 -6.22 2.88 16.37
C ALA A 561 -5.71 1.61 17.05
N ILE A 562 -4.52 1.15 16.65
CA ILE A 562 -3.84 0.00 17.26
C ILE A 562 -2.53 0.46 17.90
N PHE A 563 -2.26 0.00 19.11
CA PHE A 563 -0.98 0.19 19.79
C PHE A 563 -0.19 -1.10 19.79
N ILE A 564 1.02 -1.07 19.24
CA ILE A 564 1.96 -2.19 19.19
C ILE A 564 3.29 -1.68 19.75
N PRO A 565 3.69 -2.08 20.97
CA PRO A 565 4.96 -1.65 21.55
C PRO A 565 6.14 -2.14 20.71
N GLU A 566 7.29 -1.49 20.81
CA GLU A 566 8.51 -1.90 20.09
C GLU A 566 8.88 -3.37 20.36
N VAL A 567 8.76 -3.79 21.62
CA VAL A 567 9.08 -5.12 22.13
C VAL A 567 7.92 -5.60 23.00
N LEU A 568 7.47 -6.84 22.80
CA LEU A 568 6.45 -7.47 23.64
C LEU A 568 7.06 -7.90 24.99
N SER A 569 6.30 -7.84 26.08
CA SER A 569 6.80 -8.18 27.42
C SER A 569 7.35 -9.61 27.52
N ASP A 570 6.74 -10.58 26.83
CA ASP A 570 7.24 -11.96 26.81
C ASP A 570 8.60 -12.08 26.09
N GLU A 571 8.94 -11.19 25.14
CA GLU A 571 10.28 -11.13 24.55
C GLU A 571 11.33 -10.56 25.52
N LEU A 572 10.92 -9.73 26.49
CA LEU A 572 11.79 -9.25 27.57
C LEU A 572 12.11 -10.35 28.60
N GLU A 573 11.20 -11.31 28.78
CA GLU A 573 11.41 -12.45 29.69
C GLU A 573 12.42 -13.48 29.15
N VAL A 574 12.66 -13.51 27.82
CA VAL A 574 13.63 -14.42 27.16
C VAL A 574 15.07 -13.88 27.16
N LYS A 575 15.46 -13.08 28.17
CA LYS A 575 16.89 -12.91 28.52
C LYS A 575 17.29 -13.90 29.61
N PRO A 576 17.68 -15.16 29.30
CA PRO A 576 18.58 -15.86 30.20
C PRO A 576 19.91 -15.09 30.18
N ALA A 577 20.42 -14.78 31.37
CA ALA A 577 21.63 -14.00 31.57
C ALA A 577 22.76 -14.44 30.60
N GLN A 578 23.20 -13.52 29.74
CA GLN A 578 24.58 -13.56 29.28
C GLN A 578 25.46 -13.25 30.49
N VAL A 579 25.77 -14.29 31.26
CA VAL A 579 26.97 -14.32 32.09
C VAL A 579 28.11 -14.66 31.14
N THR A 580 28.58 -13.66 30.40
CA THR A 580 29.95 -13.61 29.91
C THR A 580 30.69 -12.63 30.79
N VAL A 581 31.17 -13.12 31.93
CA VAL A 581 32.19 -12.40 32.70
C VAL A 581 33.51 -12.63 31.98
N ASP A 582 33.81 -11.74 31.03
CA ASP A 582 35.16 -11.53 30.55
C ASP A 582 35.48 -10.04 30.64
N HIS A 583 35.63 -9.57 31.88
CA HIS A 583 36.64 -8.58 32.23
C HIS A 583 36.94 -8.71 33.72
N MET A 584 38.22 -8.95 34.00
CA MET A 584 38.79 -9.18 35.33
C MET A 584 38.41 -8.05 36.29
N CYS A 585 37.54 -8.36 37.26
CA CYS A 585 37.53 -7.66 38.54
C CYS A 585 38.64 -8.28 39.40
N GLU A 586 39.73 -7.54 39.63
CA GLU A 586 40.63 -7.86 40.73
C GLU A 586 39.89 -7.67 42.07
N ILE A 587 39.41 -8.76 42.64
CA ILE A 587 38.92 -8.79 44.01
C ILE A 587 40.13 -8.80 44.93
N TYR A 588 40.33 -7.71 45.68
CA TYR A 588 41.26 -7.68 46.80
C TYR A 588 40.50 -8.02 48.08
N GLU A 589 40.85 -9.11 48.76
CA GLU A 589 40.51 -9.25 50.17
C GLU A 589 41.36 -8.28 51.01
N VAL A 590 40.66 -7.44 51.76
CA VAL A 590 41.20 -6.56 52.78
C VAL A 590 40.66 -7.03 54.12
N ASP A 591 41.52 -7.16 55.12
CA ASP A 591 41.07 -7.41 56.48
C ASP A 591 40.28 -6.21 57.04
N TYR A 592 39.66 -6.36 58.21
CA TYR A 592 38.91 -5.30 58.90
C TYR A 592 39.72 -4.03 59.24
N ALA A 593 41.03 -3.98 58.92
CA ALA A 593 41.91 -2.82 59.06
C ALA A 593 42.48 -2.32 57.71
N GLY A 594 42.07 -2.87 56.56
CA GLY A 594 42.33 -2.31 55.23
C GLY A 594 43.70 -2.62 54.63
N ARG A 595 44.38 -3.72 55.01
CA ARG A 595 45.67 -4.11 54.40
C ARG A 595 45.50 -5.23 53.36
N LYS A 596 46.09 -5.08 52.17
CA LYS A 596 46.10 -6.10 51.10
C LYS A 596 46.95 -7.31 51.51
N LEU A 597 46.39 -8.52 51.41
CA LEU A 597 47.12 -9.78 51.58
C LEU A 597 47.60 -10.28 50.21
N TYR A 598 48.90 -10.48 50.03
CA TYR A 598 49.47 -11.18 48.87
C TYR A 598 49.68 -12.64 49.24
N HIS A 599 49.10 -13.57 48.47
CA HIS A 599 49.58 -14.95 48.44
C HIS A 599 49.67 -15.48 47.01
N GLN A 600 50.77 -16.20 46.79
CA GLN A 600 51.35 -16.65 45.54
C GLN A 600 50.93 -18.11 45.25
N HIS A 601 50.44 -18.35 44.02
CA HIS A 601 50.35 -19.59 43.22
C HIS A 601 50.02 -20.95 43.85
N GLY A 602 49.20 -21.72 43.11
CA GLY A 602 49.36 -23.18 42.99
C GLY A 602 48.17 -23.88 42.32
N ASP A 603 48.32 -24.10 41.00
CA ASP A 603 47.55 -24.92 40.03
C ASP A 603 46.01 -24.83 39.94
#